data_AF-A0A9E1RDE1-F1
#
_entry.id   AF-A0A9E1RDE1-F1
#
_cell.length_a   1.000
_cell.length_b   1.000
_cell.length_c   1.000
_cell.angle_alpha   90.00
_cell.angle_beta   90.00
_cell.angle_gamma   90.00
#
_symmetry.space_group_name_H-M   'P 1'
#
loop_
_entity.id
_entity.type
_entity.pdbx_description
1 polymer ?
#
loop_
_entity_poly.entity_id
_entity_poly.type
_entity_poly.pdbx_seq_one_letter_code
_entity_poly.pdbx_strand_id
1 'polypeptide(L)'
;MMAINISKKQNVKIHVSHLDDILILVLRECTTEETFQYIKLNENIENLDVGDSSSYGPRLEFIDMLLMDIKALDVEGKEENVVYTDPETGEDKTLNSQVPDWKSHISTIIKLKALMQLSLKYFNSEPTKLKN
;
A
#
# COMPACT_ATOMS: atom_id res chain seq x y z
N MET A 1 -33.03 17.55 12.31
CA MET A 1 -32.35 16.28 12.61
C MET A 1 -31.16 16.18 11.66
N MET A 2 -29.94 16.45 12.14
CA MET A 2 -28.73 16.33 11.31
C MET A 2 -28.40 14.84 11.17
N ALA A 3 -28.47 14.31 9.94
CA ALA A 3 -27.98 12.97 9.66
C ALA A 3 -26.44 13.01 9.68
N ILE A 4 -25.84 12.50 10.76
CA ILE A 4 -24.40 12.24 10.81
C ILE A 4 -24.16 11.02 9.93
N ASN A 5 -23.66 11.25 8.72
CA ASN A 5 -23.29 10.19 7.80
C ASN A 5 -21.94 9.60 8.25
N ILE A 6 -21.97 8.61 9.16
CA ILE A 6 -20.78 7.86 9.55
C ILE A 6 -20.54 6.81 8.48
N SER A 7 -19.99 7.22 7.32
CA SER A 7 -19.36 6.25 6.44
C SER A 7 -18.16 5.70 7.19
N LYS A 8 -18.21 4.45 7.66
CA LYS A 8 -17.03 3.76 8.17
C LYS A 8 -15.97 3.84 7.07
N LYS A 9 -14.93 4.65 7.26
CA LYS A 9 -13.72 4.61 6.41
C LYS A 9 -13.20 3.18 6.51
N GLN A 10 -13.35 2.38 5.46
CA GLN A 10 -12.88 1.00 5.48
C GLN A 10 -11.42 1.00 5.04
N ASN A 11 -10.52 0.47 5.87
CA ASN A 11 -9.13 0.33 5.44
C ASN A 11 -9.05 -0.64 4.26
N VAL A 12 -8.24 -0.29 3.27
CA VAL A 12 -7.94 -1.12 2.10
C VAL A 12 -6.82 -2.08 2.48
N LYS A 13 -7.13 -3.38 2.52
CA LYS A 13 -6.12 -4.42 2.68
C LYS A 13 -5.59 -4.87 1.33
N ILE A 14 -4.28 -4.76 1.14
CA ILE A 14 -3.56 -5.21 -0.06
C ILE A 14 -2.67 -6.38 0.31
N HIS A 15 -2.88 -7.52 -0.35
CA HIS A 15 -2.08 -8.72 -0.14
C HIS A 15 -0.89 -8.72 -1.11
N VAL A 16 0.31 -8.91 -0.59
CA VAL A 16 1.56 -8.92 -1.33
C VAL A 16 2.33 -10.18 -0.98
N SER A 17 2.52 -11.07 -1.95
CA SER A 17 3.41 -12.22 -1.80
C SER A 17 4.87 -11.76 -1.81
N HIS A 18 5.62 -12.17 -0.79
CA HIS A 18 7.04 -11.91 -0.64
C HIS A 18 7.75 -13.17 -0.12
N LEU A 19 8.63 -13.75 -0.95
CA LEU A 19 9.21 -15.07 -0.71
C LEU A 19 8.09 -16.11 -0.48
N ASP A 20 8.10 -16.77 0.66
CA ASP A 20 7.12 -17.80 1.05
C ASP A 20 5.97 -17.22 1.91
N ASP A 21 5.98 -15.91 2.17
CA ASP A 21 5.01 -15.24 3.03
C ASP A 21 4.01 -14.38 2.24
N ILE A 22 2.85 -14.14 2.85
CA ILE A 22 1.86 -13.17 2.37
C ILE A 22 1.80 -12.01 3.37
N LEU A 23 2.24 -10.84 2.92
CA LEU A 23 2.12 -9.61 3.67
C LEU A 23 0.81 -8.91 3.34
N ILE A 24 0.19 -8.30 4.34
CA ILE A 24 -1.01 -7.49 4.22
C ILE A 24 -0.64 -6.06 4.56
N LEU A 25 -0.65 -5.19 3.55
CA LEU A 25 -0.53 -3.76 3.76
C LEU A 25 -1.92 -3.18 3.99
N VAL A 26 -2.09 -2.52 5.14
CA VAL A 26 -3.33 -1.86 5.51
C VAL A 26 -3.19 -0.40 5.13
N LEU A 27 -3.95 0.02 4.13
CA LEU A 27 -3.94 1.38 3.60
C LEU A 27 -5.25 2.08 4.00
N ARG A 28 -5.22 3.41 4.15
CA ARG A 28 -6.47 4.18 4.13
C ARG A 28 -7.03 4.27 2.72
N GLU A 29 -8.32 4.57 2.61
CA GLU A 29 -8.92 4.89 1.32
C GLU A 29 -8.26 6.16 0.72
N CYS A 30 -8.10 6.13 -0.60
CA CYS A 30 -7.72 7.30 -1.37
C CYS A 30 -8.89 8.29 -1.41
N THR A 31 -8.58 9.58 -1.28
CA THR A 31 -9.50 10.63 -1.68
C THR A 31 -9.54 10.76 -3.20
N THR A 32 -10.56 11.43 -3.73
CA THR A 32 -10.66 11.75 -5.16
C THR A 32 -9.43 12.51 -5.67
N GLU A 33 -8.93 13.49 -4.91
CA GLU A 33 -7.74 14.27 -5.26
C GLU A 33 -6.50 13.37 -5.40
N GLU A 34 -6.26 12.51 -4.40
CA GLU A 34 -5.13 11.57 -4.39
C GLU A 34 -5.23 10.53 -5.51
N THR A 35 -6.46 10.16 -5.87
CA THR A 35 -6.73 9.26 -7.00
C THR A 35 -6.30 9.91 -8.31
N PHE A 36 -6.62 11.20 -8.53
CA PHE A 36 -6.15 11.95 -9.69
C PHE A 36 -4.63 12.16 -9.69
N GLN A 37 -4.03 12.44 -8.53
CA GLN A 37 -2.57 12.53 -8.41
C GLN A 37 -1.90 11.21 -8.80
N TYR A 38 -2.44 10.08 -8.34
CA TYR A 38 -1.94 8.76 -8.73
C TYR A 38 -2.04 8.52 -10.24
N ILE A 39 -3.16 8.85 -10.88
CA ILE A 39 -3.31 8.68 -12.34
C ILE A 39 -2.21 9.46 -13.06
N LYS A 40 -2.00 10.74 -12.72
CA LYS A 40 -0.94 11.57 -13.32
C LYS A 40 0.47 11.00 -13.11
N LEU A 41 0.75 10.41 -11.95
CA LEU A 41 2.02 9.73 -11.66
C LEU A 41 2.25 8.48 -12.56
N ASN A 42 1.19 7.93 -13.15
CA ASN A 42 1.23 6.72 -13.96
C ASN A 42 0.91 6.94 -15.45
N GLU A 43 0.39 8.11 -15.86
CA GLU A 43 0.23 8.48 -17.27
C GLU A 43 1.59 8.61 -18.00
N ASN A 44 2.68 8.90 -17.28
CA ASN A 44 4.03 8.99 -17.85
C ASN A 44 4.75 7.64 -18.03
N ILE A 45 4.02 6.51 -18.03
CA ILE A 45 4.62 5.16 -18.04
C ILE A 45 5.16 4.73 -19.41
N GLU A 46 4.69 5.32 -20.52
CA GLU A 46 5.08 4.87 -21.87
C GLU A 46 6.59 4.99 -22.17
N ASN A 47 7.35 5.73 -21.36
CA ASN A 47 8.80 5.94 -21.54
C ASN A 47 9.67 5.56 -20.32
N LEU A 48 9.16 4.71 -19.43
CA LEU A 48 9.94 4.31 -18.26
C LEU A 48 11.03 3.30 -18.63
N ASP A 49 12.24 3.81 -18.79
CA ASP A 49 13.45 3.01 -18.86
C ASP A 49 13.61 2.27 -17.51
N VAL A 50 13.80 0.96 -17.57
CA VAL A 50 13.82 0.04 -16.41
C VAL A 50 14.98 0.35 -15.44
N GLY A 51 15.87 1.28 -15.81
CA GLY A 51 17.02 1.72 -15.03
C GLY A 51 16.88 3.05 -14.28
N ASP A 52 15.82 3.84 -14.47
CA ASP A 52 15.73 5.16 -13.82
C ASP A 52 15.03 5.10 -12.46
N SER A 53 15.84 4.85 -11.42
CA SER A 53 15.41 4.78 -10.03
C SER A 53 14.73 6.06 -9.52
N SER A 54 14.98 7.21 -10.17
CA SER A 54 14.40 8.50 -9.79
C SER A 54 12.87 8.56 -9.97
N SER A 55 12.34 7.74 -10.89
CA SER A 55 10.91 7.68 -11.20
C SER A 55 10.05 7.00 -10.13
N TYR A 56 10.66 6.22 -9.23
CA TYR A 56 9.93 5.51 -8.19
C TYR A 56 9.71 6.34 -6.93
N GLY A 57 10.49 7.41 -6.69
CA GLY A 57 10.38 8.24 -5.49
C GLY A 57 8.95 8.71 -5.19
N PRO A 58 8.30 9.45 -6.12
CA PRO A 58 6.93 9.93 -5.92
C PRO A 58 5.89 8.82 -5.71
N ARG A 59 6.13 7.64 -6.29
CA ARG A 59 5.27 6.45 -6.13
C ARG A 59 5.39 5.82 -4.76
N LEU A 60 6.61 5.76 -4.25
CA LEU A 60 6.92 5.29 -2.90
C LEU A 60 6.36 6.25 -1.84
N GLU A 61 6.49 7.56 -2.07
CA GLU A 61 5.88 8.58 -1.22
C GLU A 61 4.35 8.45 -1.20
N PHE A 62 3.73 8.21 -2.36
CA PHE A 62 2.28 8.03 -2.45
C PHE A 62 1.79 6.83 -1.64
N ILE A 63 2.43 5.66 -1.76
CA ILE A 63 2.04 4.50 -0.96
C ILE A 63 2.34 4.71 0.54
N ASP A 64 3.47 5.34 0.89
CA ASP A 64 3.80 5.65 2.28
C ASP A 64 2.78 6.60 2.91
N MET A 65 2.24 7.55 2.15
CA MET A 65 1.17 8.44 2.60
C MET A 65 -0.14 7.69 2.92
N LEU A 66 -0.43 6.61 2.19
CA LEU A 66 -1.63 5.80 2.39
C LEU A 66 -1.46 4.70 3.45
N LEU A 67 -0.22 4.23 3.62
CA LEU A 67 0.10 3.10 4.46
C LEU A 67 -0.15 3.41 5.94
N MET A 68 -1.02 2.61 6.56
CA MET A 68 -1.43 2.75 7.96
C MET A 68 -0.84 1.66 8.84
N ASP A 69 -0.77 0.41 8.37
CA ASP A 69 -0.22 -0.71 9.14
C ASP A 69 0.28 -1.81 8.19
N ILE A 70 1.02 -2.79 8.73
CA ILE A 70 1.41 -4.00 8.01
C ILE A 70 1.19 -5.24 8.91
N LYS A 71 0.74 -6.33 8.29
CA LYS A 71 0.52 -7.65 8.89
C LYS A 71 1.08 -8.74 7.98
N ALA A 72 1.22 -9.95 8.49
CA ALA A 72 1.46 -11.16 7.70
C ALA A 72 0.29 -12.13 7.87
N LEU A 73 0.16 -13.09 6.95
CA LEU A 73 -0.68 -14.27 7.15
C LEU A 73 0.19 -15.43 7.62
N ASP A 74 -0.21 -16.05 8.72
CA ASP A 74 0.39 -17.30 9.17
C ASP A 74 -0.03 -18.48 8.27
N VAL A 75 0.52 -19.66 8.55
CA VAL A 75 0.22 -20.90 7.82
C VAL A 75 -1.25 -21.35 7.92
N GLU A 76 -2.00 -20.82 8.88
CA GLU A 76 -3.43 -21.07 9.06
C GLU A 76 -4.30 -19.98 8.41
N GLY A 77 -3.68 -18.97 7.80
CA GLY A 77 -4.35 -17.83 7.17
C GLY A 77 -4.85 -16.77 8.17
N LYS A 78 -4.31 -16.72 9.39
CA LYS A 78 -4.61 -15.68 10.39
C LYS A 78 -3.64 -14.53 10.27
N GLU A 79 -4.15 -13.33 10.56
CA GLU A 79 -3.33 -12.11 10.57
C GLU A 79 -2.42 -12.09 11.81
N GLU A 80 -1.11 -12.04 11.56
CA GLU A 80 -0.09 -11.87 12.59
C GLU A 80 0.73 -10.59 12.37
N ASN A 81 1.50 -10.24 13.38
CA ASN A 81 2.37 -9.08 13.30
C ASN A 81 3.63 -9.41 12.49
N VAL A 82 4.00 -8.51 11.59
CA VAL A 82 5.30 -8.60 10.93
C VAL A 82 6.38 -8.25 11.94
N VAL A 83 7.49 -8.97 11.92
CA VAL A 83 8.66 -8.71 12.77
C VAL A 83 9.83 -8.34 11.87
N TYR A 84 10.66 -7.41 12.31
CA TYR A 84 11.92 -7.08 11.67
C TYR A 84 13.04 -7.10 12.70
N THR A 85 14.24 -7.51 12.29
CA THR A 85 15.42 -7.39 13.15
C THR A 85 16.00 -5.99 13.00
N ASP A 86 16.05 -5.24 14.10
CA ASP A 86 16.66 -3.91 14.11
C ASP A 86 18.17 -4.03 13.82
N PRO A 87 18.69 -3.36 12.78
CA PRO A 87 20.10 -3.47 12.41
C PRO A 87 21.05 -2.80 13.43
N GLU A 88 20.57 -1.85 14.23
CA GLU A 88 21.38 -1.17 15.25
C GLU A 88 21.50 -2.00 16.52
N THR A 89 20.41 -2.64 16.95
CA THR A 89 20.36 -3.39 18.22
C THR A 89 20.47 -4.90 18.05
N GLY A 90 20.17 -5.43 16.86
CA GLY A 90 20.06 -6.87 16.59
C GLY A 90 18.83 -7.54 17.20
N GLU A 91 17.90 -6.76 17.77
CA GLU A 91 16.69 -7.28 18.41
C GLU A 91 15.53 -7.34 17.43
N ASP A 92 14.72 -8.40 17.55
CA ASP A 92 13.48 -8.54 16.81
C ASP A 92 12.41 -7.58 17.37
N LYS A 93 11.91 -6.71 16.51
CA LYS A 93 10.88 -5.72 16.81
C LYS A 93 9.68 -5.90 15.92
N THR A 94 8.50 -5.63 16.47
CA THR A 94 7.28 -5.63 15.67
C THR A 94 7.28 -4.48 14.67
N LEU A 95 7.05 -4.79 13.40
CA LEU A 95 6.87 -3.81 12.34
C LEU A 95 5.40 -3.40 12.27
N ASN A 96 5.04 -2.30 12.93
CA ASN A 96 3.66 -1.78 12.91
C ASN A 96 3.64 -0.27 13.12
N SER A 97 2.44 0.31 13.03
CA SER A 97 2.20 1.76 13.17
C SER A 97 2.63 2.42 14.48
N GLN A 98 2.91 1.64 15.53
CA GLN A 98 3.35 2.15 16.83
C GLN A 98 4.87 2.32 16.92
N VAL A 99 5.63 1.72 15.99
CA VAL A 99 7.09 1.85 15.95
C VAL A 99 7.47 3.11 15.15
N PRO A 100 8.32 4.00 15.69
CA PRO A 100 8.81 5.16 14.95
C PRO A 100 9.50 4.74 13.65
N ASP A 101 9.25 5.48 12.57
CA ASP A 101 9.85 5.25 11.24
C ASP A 101 9.64 3.83 10.65
N TRP A 102 8.68 3.05 11.16
CA TRP A 102 8.45 1.67 10.71
C TRP A 102 8.30 1.50 9.19
N LYS A 103 7.84 2.52 8.47
CA LYS A 103 7.68 2.47 7.01
C LYS A 103 9.02 2.40 6.27
N SER A 104 10.11 2.92 6.84
CA SER A 104 11.44 2.87 6.21
C SER A 104 12.01 1.45 6.18
N HIS A 105 11.58 0.60 7.11
CA HIS A 105 11.98 -0.82 7.18
C HIS A 105 11.20 -1.73 6.22
N ILE A 106 10.18 -1.21 5.52
CA ILE A 106 9.45 -1.99 4.50
C ILE A 106 10.17 -1.89 3.17
N SER A 107 10.46 -3.04 2.56
CA SER A 107 11.19 -3.06 1.29
C SER A 107 10.46 -2.31 0.18
N THR A 108 11.24 -1.60 -0.65
CA THR A 108 10.76 -0.89 -1.84
C THR A 108 9.93 -1.80 -2.77
N ILE A 109 10.35 -3.06 -2.93
CA ILE A 109 9.64 -4.03 -3.78
C ILE A 109 8.23 -4.32 -3.23
N ILE A 110 8.08 -4.47 -1.91
CA ILE A 110 6.77 -4.70 -1.28
C ILE A 110 5.87 -3.49 -1.52
N LYS A 111 6.39 -2.27 -1.30
CA LYS A 111 5.67 -1.01 -1.54
C LYS A 111 5.20 -0.88 -2.99
N LEU A 112 6.07 -1.18 -3.96
CA LEU A 112 5.72 -1.13 -5.39
C LEU A 112 4.68 -2.18 -5.77
N LYS A 113 4.80 -3.42 -5.28
CA LYS A 113 3.80 -4.46 -5.49
C LYS A 113 2.42 -4.04 -4.93
N ALA A 114 2.40 -3.45 -3.74
CA ALA A 114 1.17 -2.96 -3.15
C ALA A 114 0.54 -1.85 -3.98
N LEU A 115 1.36 -0.94 -4.51
CA LEU A 115 0.90 0.12 -5.39
C LEU A 115 0.27 -0.41 -6.68
N MET A 116 0.86 -1.45 -7.30
CA MET A 116 0.29 -2.12 -8.47
C MET A 116 -1.07 -2.78 -8.14
N GLN A 117 -1.19 -3.42 -6.99
CA GLN A 117 -2.46 -4.03 -6.57
C GLN A 117 -3.54 -2.98 -6.25
N LEU A 118 -3.13 -1.87 -5.63
CA LEU A 118 -4.00 -0.72 -5.42
C LEU A 118 -4.50 -0.15 -6.76
N SER A 119 -3.61 -0.11 -7.76
CA SER A 119 -3.95 0.39 -9.10
C SER A 119 -5.02 -0.49 -9.76
N LEU A 120 -4.86 -1.81 -9.68
CA LEU A 120 -5.86 -2.76 -10.19
C LEU A 120 -7.23 -2.57 -9.52
N LYS A 121 -7.23 -2.33 -8.21
CA LYS A 121 -8.46 -2.19 -7.42
C LYS A 121 -9.25 -0.92 -7.72
N TYR A 122 -8.57 0.20 -7.94
CA TYR A 122 -9.22 1.51 -8.10
C TYR A 122 -9.37 1.96 -9.56
N PHE A 123 -8.50 1.49 -10.46
CA PHE A 123 -8.35 2.07 -11.79
C PHE A 123 -8.59 1.09 -12.94
N ASN A 124 -8.50 -0.22 -12.69
CA ASN A 124 -8.89 -1.26 -13.67
C ASN A 124 -10.30 -1.83 -13.45
N SER A 125 -11.05 -1.33 -12.47
CA SER A 125 -12.50 -1.46 -12.49
C SER A 125 -13.04 -0.58 -13.61
N GLU A 126 -13.04 -1.09 -14.85
CA GLU A 126 -13.75 -0.48 -15.97
C GLU A 126 -15.15 -0.05 -15.52
N PRO A 127 -15.64 1.13 -15.93
CA PRO A 127 -17.03 1.48 -15.69
C PRO A 127 -17.89 0.42 -16.35
N THR A 128 -18.55 -0.40 -15.54
CA THR A 128 -19.66 -1.24 -15.98
C THR A 128 -20.58 -0.31 -16.76
N LYS A 129 -20.59 -0.48 -18.09
CA LYS A 129 -21.32 0.32 -19.05
C LYS A 129 -22.62 0.79 -18.41
N LEU A 130 -22.74 2.10 -18.15
CA LEU A 130 -24.03 2.74 -18.03
C LEU A 130 -24.72 2.47 -19.37
N LYS A 131 -25.48 1.37 -19.41
CA LYS A 131 -26.41 1.09 -20.49
C LYS A 131 -27.44 2.20 -20.40
N ASN A 132 -27.32 3.16 -21.31
CA ASN A 132 -28.44 4.00 -21.74
C ASN A 132 -29.57 3.11 -22.26
#